data_AF-A0A4Z0AFT2-F1
#
_entry.id   AF-A0A4Z0AFT2-F1
#
_cell.length_a   1.000
_cell.length_b   1.000
_cell.length_c   1.000
_cell.angle_alpha   90.00
_cell.angle_beta   90.00
_cell.angle_gamma   90.00
#
_symmetry.space_group_name_H-M   'P 1'
#
loop_
_entity.id
_entity.type
_entity.pdbx_description
1 polymer ?
#
loop_
_entity_poly.entity_id
_entity_poly.type
_entity_poly.pdbx_seq_one_letter_code
_entity_poly.pdbx_strand_id
1 'polypeptide(L)'
;MSDRCEAYIGGKVKIFKDNLNGWKLKAGKATYCLIELSDFNRVISLLEMPIEDAKLALGPDFSYASVIKVGLQHDSDYWVGLAISWISDSSIHEAFVHVDDLKRLSQNRGSSQRNRHLAKRELKRHIVV
;
A
#
# COMPACT_ATOMS: atom_id res chain seq x y z
N MET A 1 -22.51 8.33 14.87
CA MET A 1 -22.04 7.01 14.39
C MET A 1 -20.53 7.06 14.47
N SER A 2 -19.89 6.18 15.25
CA SER A 2 -18.43 6.24 15.42
C SER A 2 -17.74 5.90 14.10
N ASP A 3 -17.17 6.92 13.46
CA ASP A 3 -16.19 6.76 12.37
C ASP A 3 -15.00 5.96 12.93
N ARG A 4 -15.02 4.65 12.74
CA ARG A 4 -13.88 3.81 13.11
C ARG A 4 -12.81 4.01 12.04
N CYS A 5 -11.95 5.01 12.25
CA CYS A 5 -10.72 5.21 11.50
C CYS A 5 -9.57 4.42 12.15
N GLU A 6 -9.77 3.12 12.35
CA GLU A 6 -8.75 2.26 12.95
C GLU A 6 -8.72 0.86 12.35
N ALA A 7 -7.51 0.37 12.07
CA ALA A 7 -7.26 -0.99 11.60
C ALA A 7 -6.24 -1.70 12.49
N TYR A 8 -6.39 -3.02 12.62
CA TYR A 8 -5.44 -3.87 13.33
C TYR A 8 -4.71 -4.78 12.36
N ILE A 9 -3.38 -4.66 12.32
CA ILE A 9 -2.50 -5.53 11.54
C ILE A 9 -1.97 -6.63 12.45
N GLY A 10 -2.16 -7.89 12.07
CA GLY A 10 -1.65 -9.06 12.79
C GLY A 10 -2.08 -9.14 14.26
N GLY A 11 -3.20 -8.51 14.61
CA GLY A 11 -3.75 -8.44 15.98
C GLY A 11 -2.91 -7.68 17.01
N LYS A 12 -1.76 -7.09 16.63
CA LYS A 12 -0.80 -6.46 17.56
C LYS A 12 -0.54 -4.99 17.27
N VAL A 13 -0.76 -4.57 16.04
CA VAL A 13 -0.40 -3.25 15.54
C VAL A 13 -1.67 -2.50 15.18
N LYS A 14 -1.87 -1.32 15.75
CA LYS A 14 -3.06 -0.49 15.52
C LYS A 14 -2.70 0.74 14.69
N ILE A 15 -3.34 0.92 13.54
CA ILE A 15 -3.33 2.17 12.79
C ILE A 15 -4.53 2.99 13.24
N PHE A 16 -4.36 4.28 13.49
CA PHE A 16 -5.45 5.16 13.86
C PHE A 16 -5.17 6.61 13.44
N LYS A 17 -6.24 7.38 13.26
CA LYS A 17 -6.18 8.84 13.04
C LYS A 17 -6.21 9.55 14.39
N ASP A 18 -5.30 10.49 14.63
CA ASP A 18 -5.26 11.25 15.87
C ASP A 18 -6.16 12.50 15.84
N ASN A 19 -6.24 13.22 16.96
CA ASN A 19 -7.06 14.43 17.11
C ASN A 19 -6.62 15.60 16.21
N LEU A 20 -5.42 15.54 15.63
CA LEU A 20 -4.88 16.52 14.69
C LEU A 20 -4.99 16.05 13.24
N ASN A 21 -5.80 15.01 12.97
CA ASN A 21 -5.94 14.34 11.68
C ASN A 21 -4.67 13.66 11.15
N GLY A 22 -3.66 13.45 11.99
CA GLY A 22 -2.44 12.73 11.66
C GLY A 22 -2.61 11.22 11.81
N TRP A 23 -2.13 10.47 10.81
CA TRP A 23 -2.12 9.00 10.87
C TRP A 23 -0.97 8.50 11.75
N LYS A 24 -1.29 7.59 12.67
CA LYS A 24 -0.35 7.01 13.63
C LYS A 24 -0.45 5.50 13.69
N LEU A 25 0.68 4.90 14.04
CA LEU A 25 0.84 3.48 14.29
C LEU A 25 1.17 3.25 15.76
N LYS A 26 0.38 2.43 16.46
CA LYS A 26 0.69 1.96 17.81
C LYS A 26 1.10 0.49 17.78
N ALA A 27 2.32 0.21 18.21
CA ALA A 27 2.86 -1.14 18.36
C ALA A 27 3.34 -1.31 19.81
N GLY A 28 2.56 -2.02 20.62
CA GLY A 28 2.80 -2.13 22.07
C GLY A 28 2.80 -0.76 22.76
N LYS A 29 3.95 -0.38 23.35
CA LYS A 29 4.13 0.92 24.03
C LYS A 29 4.59 2.05 23.10
N ALA A 30 5.09 1.72 21.91
CA ALA A 30 5.60 2.69 20.96
C ALA A 30 4.47 3.24 20.05
N THR A 31 4.54 4.52 19.74
CA THR A 31 3.66 5.19 18.77
C THR A 31 4.52 5.91 17.74
N TYR A 32 4.22 5.70 16.46
CA TYR A 32 4.94 6.29 15.34
C TYR A 32 3.97 7.12 14.50
N CYS A 33 4.43 8.27 14.00
CA CYS A 33 3.67 9.04 13.01
C CYS A 33 3.91 8.43 11.62
N LEU A 34 2.88 8.47 10.77
CA LEU A 34 2.95 8.05 9.37
C LEU A 34 2.90 9.31 8.50
N ILE A 35 4.04 9.98 8.35
CA ILE A 35 4.12 11.27 7.64
C ILE A 35 4.94 11.11 6.37
N GLU A 36 6.16 10.58 6.50
CA GLU A 36 7.05 10.38 5.37
C GLU A 36 6.82 9.01 4.74
N LEU A 37 7.19 8.86 3.46
CA LEU A 37 7.08 7.58 2.76
C LEU A 37 7.78 6.44 3.53
N SER A 38 8.94 6.72 4.12
CA SER A 38 9.72 5.75 4.91
C SER A 38 8.94 5.20 6.10
N ASP A 39 8.03 5.99 6.68
CA ASP A 39 7.22 5.57 7.83
C ASP A 39 6.24 4.46 7.47
N PHE A 40 5.77 4.45 6.22
CA PHE A 40 4.81 3.46 5.75
C PHE A 40 5.38 2.05 5.64
N ASN A 41 6.71 1.89 5.67
CA ASN A 41 7.33 0.55 5.81
C ASN A 41 6.84 -0.17 7.08
N ARG A 42 6.50 0.56 8.14
CA ARG A 42 6.01 -0.01 9.40
C ARG A 42 4.59 -0.59 9.28
N VAL A 43 3.86 -0.21 8.22
CA VAL A 43 2.51 -0.69 7.92
C VAL A 43 2.46 -1.48 6.62
N ILE A 44 3.60 -1.94 6.09
CA ILE A 44 3.65 -2.71 4.84
C ILE A 44 2.81 -3.99 4.90
N SER A 45 2.72 -4.61 6.08
CA SER A 45 1.85 -5.77 6.33
C SER A 45 0.35 -5.47 6.17
N LEU A 46 -0.05 -4.21 6.02
CA LEU A 46 -1.40 -3.88 5.59
C LEU A 46 -1.69 -4.48 4.22
N LEU A 47 -0.69 -4.60 3.34
CA LEU A 47 -0.83 -5.23 2.01
C LEU A 47 -1.34 -6.69 2.04
N GLU A 48 -1.26 -7.36 3.19
CA GLU A 48 -1.74 -8.73 3.36
C GLU A 48 -3.27 -8.81 3.47
N MET A 49 -3.95 -7.68 3.71
CA MET A 49 -5.41 -7.61 3.69
C MET A 49 -5.91 -7.10 2.33
N PRO A 50 -7.14 -7.46 1.90
CA PRO A 50 -7.75 -6.86 0.72
C PRO A 50 -7.85 -5.33 0.84
N ILE A 51 -7.59 -4.61 -0.26
CA ILE A 51 -7.59 -3.14 -0.24
C ILE A 51 -8.96 -2.56 0.16
N GLU A 52 -10.06 -3.22 -0.20
CA GLU A 52 -11.42 -2.79 0.18
C GLU A 52 -11.65 -2.90 1.70
N ASP A 53 -11.13 -3.94 2.34
CA ASP A 53 -11.20 -4.08 3.80
C ASP A 53 -10.34 -3.01 4.49
N ALA A 54 -9.18 -2.69 3.91
CA ALA A 54 -8.31 -1.61 4.41
C ALA A 54 -9.02 -0.25 4.29
N LYS A 55 -9.68 0.00 3.15
CA LYS A 55 -10.50 1.19 2.88
C LYS A 55 -11.68 1.30 3.82
N LEU A 56 -12.36 0.19 4.11
CA LEU A 56 -13.46 0.16 5.06
C LEU A 56 -13.00 0.50 6.49
N ALA A 57 -11.79 0.05 6.88
CA ALA A 57 -11.27 0.24 8.24
C ALA A 57 -10.58 1.59 8.47
N LEU A 58 -9.92 2.15 7.45
CA LEU A 58 -9.13 3.38 7.57
C LEU A 58 -9.77 4.58 6.85
N GLY A 59 -10.80 4.35 6.06
CA GLY A 59 -11.48 5.40 5.30
C GLY A 59 -10.64 5.95 4.14
N PRO A 60 -11.22 6.88 3.36
CA PRO A 60 -10.59 7.39 2.14
C PRO A 60 -9.38 8.30 2.38
N ASP A 61 -9.25 8.88 3.58
CA ASP A 61 -8.18 9.83 3.93
C ASP A 61 -6.82 9.17 4.20
N PHE A 62 -6.77 7.84 4.29
CA PHE A 62 -5.52 7.13 4.52
C PHE A 62 -4.69 7.06 3.23
N SER A 63 -3.37 7.18 3.37
CA SER A 63 -2.46 7.19 2.21
C SER A 63 -2.15 5.78 1.69
N TYR A 64 -3.12 5.13 1.04
CA TYR A 64 -2.93 3.82 0.40
C TYR A 64 -1.82 3.86 -0.65
N ALA A 65 -1.70 4.96 -1.39
CA ALA A 65 -0.63 5.15 -2.35
C ALA A 65 0.76 5.06 -1.70
N SER A 66 0.94 5.57 -0.48
CA SER A 66 2.23 5.47 0.22
C SER A 66 2.54 4.02 0.60
N VAL A 67 1.54 3.25 1.04
CA VAL A 67 1.69 1.81 1.35
C VAL A 67 2.03 0.99 0.11
N ILE A 68 1.33 1.22 -1.01
CA ILE A 68 1.62 0.55 -2.28
C ILE A 68 3.04 0.91 -2.72
N LYS A 69 3.42 2.18 -2.66
CA LYS A 69 4.74 2.65 -3.11
C LYS A 69 5.89 2.02 -2.33
N VAL A 70 5.79 1.92 -0.99
CA VAL A 70 6.81 1.19 -0.22
C VAL A 70 6.84 -0.30 -0.58
N GLY A 71 5.69 -0.92 -0.82
CA GLY A 71 5.61 -2.31 -1.27
C GLY A 71 6.27 -2.56 -2.62
N LEU A 72 6.08 -1.67 -3.60
CA LEU A 72 6.72 -1.74 -4.92
C LEU A 72 8.25 -1.51 -4.86
N GLN A 73 8.74 -0.79 -3.85
CA GLN A 73 10.16 -0.49 -3.64
C GLN A 73 10.87 -1.53 -2.75
N HIS A 74 10.13 -2.50 -2.23
CA HIS A 74 10.67 -3.48 -1.31
C HIS A 74 11.48 -4.57 -2.03
N ASP A 75 12.56 -5.06 -1.43
CA ASP A 75 13.45 -6.08 -2.04
C ASP A 75 12.81 -7.48 -2.15
N SER A 76 11.94 -7.84 -1.20
CA SER A 76 11.14 -9.06 -1.23
C SER A 76 10.10 -9.09 -2.35
N ASP A 77 10.18 -10.11 -3.20
CA ASP A 77 9.18 -10.40 -4.23
C ASP A 77 7.75 -10.57 -3.68
N TYR A 78 7.62 -11.00 -2.42
CA TYR A 78 6.32 -11.16 -1.76
C TYR A 78 5.60 -9.80 -1.63
N TRP A 79 6.28 -8.80 -1.05
CA TRP A 79 5.70 -7.48 -0.83
C TRP A 79 5.41 -6.74 -2.14
N VAL A 80 6.32 -6.87 -3.11
CA VAL A 80 6.10 -6.33 -4.46
C VAL A 80 4.86 -6.96 -5.10
N GLY A 81 4.69 -8.27 -4.98
CA GLY A 81 3.52 -8.99 -5.50
C GLY A 81 2.21 -8.51 -4.87
N LEU A 82 2.18 -8.32 -3.55
CA LEU A 82 0.99 -7.81 -2.86
C LEU A 82 0.67 -6.37 -3.24
N ALA A 83 1.68 -5.50 -3.38
CA ALA A 83 1.48 -4.12 -3.83
C ALA A 83 0.89 -4.07 -5.25
N ILE A 84 1.34 -4.93 -6.17
CA ILE A 84 0.75 -5.02 -7.51
C ILE A 84 -0.69 -5.56 -7.44
N SER A 85 -1.01 -6.48 -6.52
CA SER A 85 -2.38 -6.95 -6.30
C SER A 85 -3.30 -5.80 -5.89
N TRP A 86 -2.88 -4.99 -4.91
CA TRP A 86 -3.63 -3.81 -4.49
C TRP A 86 -3.88 -2.82 -5.63
N ILE A 87 -2.90 -2.61 -6.51
CA ILE A 87 -3.10 -1.80 -7.73
C ILE A 87 -4.14 -2.43 -8.65
N SER A 88 -4.08 -3.75 -8.82
CA SER A 88 -5.02 -4.50 -9.68
C SER A 88 -6.46 -4.38 -9.19
N ASP A 89 -6.65 -4.29 -7.87
CA ASP A 89 -7.95 -4.18 -7.21
C ASP A 89 -8.40 -2.71 -7.05
N SER A 90 -7.52 -1.74 -7.32
CA SER A 90 -7.82 -0.31 -7.24
C SER A 90 -8.53 0.22 -8.50
N SER A 91 -9.17 1.38 -8.36
CA SER A 91 -9.67 2.12 -9.52
C SER A 91 -8.54 2.59 -10.44
N ILE A 92 -8.84 2.88 -11.72
CA ILE A 92 -7.85 3.36 -12.68
C ILE A 92 -7.15 4.64 -12.20
N HIS A 93 -7.90 5.56 -11.58
CA HIS A 93 -7.37 6.82 -11.06
C HIS A 93 -6.39 6.60 -9.91
N GLU A 94 -6.70 5.70 -8.98
CA GLU A 94 -5.81 5.34 -7.87
C GLU A 94 -4.57 4.60 -8.37
N ALA A 95 -4.73 3.71 -9.36
CA ALA A 95 -3.62 2.97 -9.94
C ALA A 95 -2.65 3.87 -10.75
N PHE A 96 -3.15 4.96 -11.33
CA PHE A 96 -2.37 5.83 -12.21
C PHE A 96 -1.13 6.42 -11.54
N VAL A 97 -1.20 6.73 -10.24
CA VAL A 97 -0.07 7.30 -9.49
C VAL A 97 1.13 6.34 -9.38
N HIS A 98 0.93 5.05 -9.66
CA HIS A 98 1.95 4.00 -9.58
C HIS A 98 2.51 3.59 -10.95
N VAL A 99 2.10 4.23 -12.04
CA VAL A 99 2.52 3.87 -13.40
C VAL A 99 4.03 3.87 -13.57
N ASP A 100 4.73 4.88 -13.05
CA ASP A 100 6.18 4.96 -13.20
C ASP A 100 6.92 3.93 -12.34
N ASP A 101 6.39 3.59 -11.16
CA ASP A 101 6.92 2.51 -10.34
C ASP A 101 6.73 1.15 -11.04
N LEU A 102 5.57 0.90 -11.66
CA LEU A 102 5.32 -0.30 -12.46
C LEU A 102 6.22 -0.38 -13.69
N LYS A 103 6.46 0.74 -14.40
CA LYS A 103 7.41 0.79 -15.53
C LYS A 103 8.80 0.37 -15.08
N ARG A 104 9.30 0.97 -13.99
CA ARG A 104 10.61 0.63 -13.41
C ARG A 104 10.69 -0.85 -13.05
N LEU A 105 9.69 -1.39 -12.35
CA LEU A 105 9.63 -2.81 -12.00
C LEU A 105 9.61 -3.72 -13.22
N SER A 106 8.86 -3.38 -14.27
CA SER A 106 8.74 -4.19 -15.48
C SER A 106 10.06 -4.37 -16.25
N GLN A 107 10.99 -3.43 -16.08
CA GLN A 107 12.29 -3.37 -16.75
C GLN A 107 13.44 -3.83 -15.83
N ASN A 108 13.24 -3.83 -14.51
CA ASN A 108 14.27 -4.19 -13.55
C ASN A 108 14.57 -5.69 -13.57
N ARG A 109 15.78 -6.06 -14.01
CA ARG A 109 16.23 -7.47 -14.04
C ARG A 109 16.37 -8.09 -12.65
N GLY A 110 16.51 -7.29 -11.59
CA GLY A 110 16.58 -7.74 -10.20
C GLY A 110 15.24 -8.18 -9.59
N SER A 111 14.11 -7.75 -10.15
CA SER A 111 12.77 -8.21 -9.70
C SER A 111 12.46 -9.58 -10.31
N SER A 112 11.70 -10.44 -9.63
CA SER A 112 11.32 -11.75 -10.20
C SER A 112 10.60 -11.64 -11.54
N GLN A 113 10.77 -12.65 -12.38
CA GLN A 113 10.05 -12.76 -13.65
C GLN A 113 8.52 -12.64 -13.48
N ARG A 114 7.99 -13.20 -12.40
CA ARG A 114 6.58 -13.09 -12.03
C ARG A 114 6.18 -11.64 -11.80
N ASN A 115 6.88 -10.91 -10.94
CA ASN A 115 6.55 -9.52 -10.63
C ASN A 115 6.71 -8.59 -11.83
N ARG A 116 7.74 -8.82 -12.67
CA ARG A 116 7.86 -8.11 -13.96
C ARG A 116 6.66 -8.37 -14.87
N HIS A 117 6.17 -9.60 -14.94
CA HIS A 117 5.02 -9.94 -15.77
C HIS A 117 3.73 -9.29 -15.24
N LEU A 118 3.52 -9.34 -13.92
CA LEU A 118 2.39 -8.67 -13.26
C LEU A 118 2.42 -7.16 -13.52
N ALA A 119 3.58 -6.51 -13.34
CA ALA A 119 3.72 -5.08 -13.62
C ALA A 119 3.40 -4.74 -15.09
N LYS A 120 3.87 -5.55 -16.06
CA LYS A 120 3.53 -5.36 -17.48
C LYS A 120 2.04 -5.50 -17.75
N ARG A 121 1.37 -6.42 -17.06
CA ARG A 121 -0.08 -6.62 -17.21
C ARG A 121 -0.84 -5.39 -16.72
N GLU A 122 -0.53 -4.88 -15.54
CA GLU A 122 -1.21 -3.69 -15.00
C GLU A 122 -0.88 -2.42 -15.80
N LEU A 123 0.35 -2.28 -16.32
CA LEU A 123 0.68 -1.19 -17.25
C LEU A 123 -0.23 -1.18 -18.48
N LYS A 124 -0.49 -2.34 -19.08
CA LYS A 124 -1.41 -2.42 -20.24
C LYS A 124 -2.84 -2.04 -19.86
N ARG A 125 -3.27 -2.36 -18.64
CA ARG A 125 -4.61 -2.04 -18.15
C ARG A 125 -4.83 -0.55 -17.90
N HIS A 126 -3.80 0.17 -17.46
CA HIS A 126 -3.92 1.56 -17.02
C HIS A 126 -3.37 2.61 -18.01
N ILE A 127 -2.55 2.20 -18.99
CA ILE A 127 -2.02 3.10 -20.03
C ILE A 127 -2.87 3.07 -21.31
N VAL A 128 -3.64 2.01 -21.55
CA VAL A 128 -4.55 1.92 -22.71
C VAL A 128 -5.94 2.42 -22.29
N VAL A 129 -6.06 3.74 -22.10
CA VAL A 129 -7.34 4.48 -22.08
C VAL A 129 -7.20 5.66 -23.03
#